data_AF-A0A1I7ZTZ1-F1
#
_entry.id   AF-A0A1I7ZTZ1-F1
#
_cell.length_a   1.000
_cell.length_b   1.000
_cell.length_c   1.000
_cell.angle_alpha   90.00
_cell.angle_beta   90.00
_cell.angle_gamma   90.00
#
_symmetry.space_group_name_H-M   'P 1'
#
loop_
_entity.id
_entity.type
_entity.pdbx_description
1 polymer ?
#
loop_
_entity_poly.entity_id
_entity_poly.type
_entity_poly.pdbx_seq_one_letter_code
_entity_poly.pdbx_strand_id
1 'polypeptide(L)'
;MYDSCHFYAADPIEKVNKDLFTPIGKFFPFAVGASNKVHQASVKLDPNSDRYTAVNFTHVELLAFLKEKANIPAGKIDQLLLDAEGAEYELVPYFAVGGPLETAGYDVCQMNTELTMATI
;
A
#
# COMPACT_ATOMS: atom_id res chain seq x y z
N MET A 1 -20.86 -11.59 18.07
CA MET A 1 -19.86 -12.37 17.35
C MET A 1 -19.06 -11.35 16.57
N TYR A 2 -17.86 -10.99 16.99
CA TYR A 2 -17.03 -10.07 16.21
C TYR A 2 -16.60 -10.83 14.97
N ASP A 3 -16.90 -10.30 13.79
CA ASP A 3 -16.38 -10.82 12.53
C ASP A 3 -14.85 -10.93 12.62
N SER A 4 -14.29 -11.94 11.95
CA SER A 4 -12.84 -12.11 11.88
C SER A 4 -12.20 -10.86 11.28
N CYS A 5 -11.24 -10.26 11.98
CA CYS A 5 -10.42 -9.18 11.44
C CYS A 5 -9.62 -9.72 10.25
N HIS A 6 -9.61 -8.99 9.13
CA HIS A 6 -8.86 -9.35 7.94
C HIS A 6 -7.76 -8.32 7.70
N PHE A 7 -6.51 -8.79 7.60
CA PHE A 7 -5.36 -7.95 7.30
C PHE A 7 -4.82 -8.24 5.90
N TYR A 8 -4.51 -7.19 5.16
CA TYR A 8 -4.00 -7.26 3.79
C TYR A 8 -2.80 -6.32 3.69
N ALA A 9 -1.63 -6.86 3.36
CA ALA A 9 -0.39 -6.11 3.19
C ALA A 9 0.07 -6.19 1.74
N ALA A 10 0.47 -5.06 1.17
CA ALA A 10 1.08 -5.01 -0.16
C ALA A 10 2.41 -4.26 -0.06
N ASP A 11 3.49 -4.92 -0.46
CA ASP A 11 4.84 -4.35 -0.41
C ASP A 11 5.73 -5.04 -1.46
N PRO A 12 6.57 -4.29 -2.20
CA PRO A 12 7.50 -4.87 -3.17
C PRO A 12 8.67 -5.66 -2.55
N ILE A 13 9.00 -5.44 -1.27
CA ILE A 13 10.10 -6.09 -0.54
C ILE A 13 9.63 -7.41 0.06
N GLU A 14 9.70 -8.47 -0.75
CA GLU A 14 9.14 -9.77 -0.35
C GLU A 14 9.86 -10.41 0.85
N LYS A 15 11.20 -10.43 0.87
CA LYS A 15 11.96 -11.36 1.74
C LYS A 15 11.69 -11.19 3.24
N VAL A 16 11.55 -9.95 3.72
CA VAL A 16 11.33 -9.66 5.15
C VAL A 16 9.85 -9.43 5.43
N ASN A 17 9.17 -8.64 4.58
CA ASN A 17 7.81 -8.21 4.86
C ASN A 17 6.80 -9.35 4.70
N LYS A 18 7.05 -10.32 3.82
CA LYS A 18 6.23 -11.53 3.73
C LYS A 18 6.22 -12.32 5.04
N ASP A 19 7.39 -12.53 5.64
CA ASP A 19 7.52 -13.30 6.89
C ASP A 19 6.85 -12.59 8.07
N LEU A 20 6.88 -11.25 8.07
CA LEU A 20 6.22 -10.43 9.08
C LEU A 20 4.68 -10.41 8.94
N PHE A 21 4.16 -10.29 7.71
CA PHE A 21 2.74 -10.04 7.48
C PHE A 21 1.89 -11.28 7.22
N THR A 22 2.47 -12.36 6.67
CA THR A 22 1.74 -13.63 6.42
C THR A 22 1.13 -14.25 7.69
N PRO A 23 1.75 -14.16 8.90
CA PRO A 23 1.14 -14.68 10.12
C PRO A 23 -0.14 -13.97 10.56
N ILE A 24 -0.35 -12.72 10.13
CA ILE A 24 -1.50 -11.90 10.54
C ILE A 24 -2.49 -11.64 9.41
N GLY A 25 -2.17 -11.98 8.15
CA GLY A 25 -3.03 -11.73 7.01
C GLY A 25 -2.48 -12.19 5.66
N LYS A 26 -2.95 -11.57 4.58
CA LYS A 26 -2.53 -11.88 3.20
C LYS A 26 -1.49 -10.86 2.73
N PHE A 27 -0.37 -11.37 2.22
CA PHE A 27 0.71 -10.55 1.66
C PHE A 27 0.70 -10.56 0.13
N PHE A 28 0.92 -9.39 -0.48
CA PHE A 28 0.98 -9.18 -1.92
C PHE A 28 2.33 -8.56 -2.32
N PRO A 29 3.15 -9.22 -3.15
CA PRO A 29 4.51 -8.79 -3.44
C PRO A 29 4.58 -7.71 -4.55
N PHE A 30 3.91 -6.58 -4.36
CA PHE A 30 3.91 -5.43 -5.26
C PHE A 30 3.62 -4.13 -4.51
N ALA A 31 4.06 -3.00 -5.05
CA ALA A 31 3.71 -1.68 -4.53
C ALA A 31 2.27 -1.31 -4.91
N VAL A 32 1.65 -0.45 -4.11
CA VAL A 32 0.33 0.11 -4.42
C VAL A 32 0.49 1.60 -4.72
N GLY A 33 -0.03 2.03 -5.86
CA GLY A 33 0.09 3.42 -6.31
C GLY A 33 -1.19 3.93 -6.97
N ALA A 34 -1.12 5.10 -7.59
CA ALA A 34 -2.28 5.73 -8.24
C ALA A 34 -2.62 5.15 -9.63
N SER A 35 -1.77 4.28 -10.18
CA SER A 35 -1.91 3.69 -11.51
C SER A 35 -1.15 2.36 -11.63
N ASN A 36 -1.58 1.52 -12.56
CA ASN A 36 -0.87 0.29 -12.93
C ASN A 36 0.36 0.65 -13.78
N LYS A 37 1.55 0.69 -13.17
CA LYS A 37 2.79 1.05 -13.86
C LYS A 37 4.00 0.30 -13.29
N VAL A 38 5.01 0.08 -14.12
CA VAL A 38 6.36 -0.22 -13.61
C VAL A 38 7.05 1.12 -13.41
N HIS A 39 7.35 1.44 -12.16
CA HIS A 39 7.99 2.70 -11.80
C HIS A 39 9.13 2.44 -10.82
N GLN A 40 10.11 3.33 -10.84
CA GLN A 40 11.21 3.29 -9.90
C GLN A 40 10.71 3.69 -8.52
N ALA A 41 10.89 2.82 -7.53
CA ALA A 41 10.69 3.14 -6.12
C ALA A 41 12.04 3.12 -5.40
N SER A 42 12.18 3.98 -4.39
CA SER A 42 13.38 4.04 -3.57
C SER A 42 13.19 3.09 -2.39
N VAL A 43 13.96 2.00 -2.35
CA VAL A 43 13.80 0.97 -1.32
C VAL A 43 15.05 0.73 -0.51
N LYS A 44 14.86 0.35 0.75
CA LYS A 44 15.93 -0.07 1.65
C LYS A 44 16.14 -1.59 1.54
N LEU A 45 16.98 -2.01 0.59
CA LEU A 45 17.27 -3.44 0.37
C LEU A 45 18.06 -4.08 1.51
N ASP A 46 18.92 -3.31 2.18
CA ASP A 46 19.65 -3.74 3.36
C ASP A 46 19.13 -2.97 4.59
N PRO A 47 18.45 -3.63 5.54
CA PRO A 47 17.91 -2.96 6.72
C PRO A 47 18.98 -2.28 7.58
N ASN A 48 20.24 -2.70 7.49
CA ASN A 48 21.36 -2.15 8.24
C ASN A 48 22.10 -0.99 7.53
N SER A 49 21.68 -0.64 6.31
CA SER A 49 22.32 0.40 5.51
C SER A 49 21.37 1.57 5.32
N ASP A 50 21.82 2.81 5.52
CA ASP A 50 21.00 4.01 5.25
C ASP A 50 20.85 4.31 3.75
N ARG A 51 21.38 3.43 2.87
CA ARG A 51 21.35 3.61 1.43
C ARG A 51 20.05 3.07 0.83
N TYR A 52 19.26 3.98 0.28
CA TYR A 52 18.16 3.63 -0.60
C TYR A 52 18.68 3.26 -1.99
N THR A 53 18.10 2.22 -2.57
CA THR A 53 18.38 1.79 -3.93
C THR A 53 17.13 1.99 -4.76
N ALA A 54 17.31 2.66 -5.90
CA ALA A 54 16.22 2.91 -6.82
C ALA A 54 15.99 1.65 -7.67
N VAL A 55 14.88 0.94 -7.43
CA VAL A 55 14.54 -0.33 -8.07
C VAL A 55 13.20 -0.21 -8.77
N ASN A 56 13.07 -0.80 -9.96
CA ASN A 56 11.80 -0.81 -10.68
C ASN A 56 10.87 -1.86 -10.08
N PHE A 57 9.71 -1.42 -9.59
CA PHE A 57 8.66 -2.29 -9.10
C PHE A 57 7.36 -2.11 -9.87
N THR A 58 6.61 -3.20 -9.96
CA THR A 58 5.22 -3.18 -10.40
C THR A 58 4.40 -2.49 -9.32
N HIS A 59 3.74 -1.40 -9.70
CA HIS A 59 2.72 -0.75 -8.90
C HIS A 59 1.35 -1.20 -9.41
N VAL A 60 0.49 -1.60 -8.49
CA VAL A 60 -0.92 -1.87 -8.73
C VAL A 60 -1.71 -0.66 -8.27
N GLU A 61 -2.66 -0.21 -9.07
CA GLU A 61 -3.55 0.88 -8.70
C GLU A 61 -4.38 0.52 -7.44
N LEU A 62 -4.57 1.46 -6.51
CA LEU A 62 -5.21 1.22 -5.20
C LEU A 62 -6.58 0.53 -5.29
N LEU A 63 -7.49 1.00 -6.16
CA LEU A 63 -8.80 0.39 -6.35
C LEU A 63 -8.70 -0.99 -7.01
N ALA A 64 -7.78 -1.18 -7.95
CA ALA A 64 -7.49 -2.49 -8.53
C ALA A 64 -6.93 -3.46 -7.47
N PHE A 65 -6.08 -3.00 -6.56
CA PHE A 65 -5.63 -3.78 -5.41
C PHE A 65 -6.82 -4.21 -4.55
N LEU A 66 -7.65 -3.26 -4.09
CA LEU A 66 -8.78 -3.55 -3.21
C LEU A 66 -9.78 -4.50 -3.88
N LYS A 67 -10.21 -4.20 -5.11
CA LYS A 67 -11.30 -4.91 -5.80
C LYS A 67 -10.85 -6.22 -6.43
N GLU A 68 -9.71 -6.23 -7.12
CA GLU A 68 -9.32 -7.35 -8.00
C GLU A 68 -8.27 -8.26 -7.35
N LYS A 69 -7.34 -7.71 -6.56
CA LYS A 69 -6.26 -8.50 -5.95
C LYS A 69 -6.65 -9.03 -4.58
N ALA A 70 -7.08 -8.13 -3.70
CA ALA A 70 -7.44 -8.45 -2.32
C ALA A 70 -8.89 -8.95 -2.17
N ASN A 71 -9.74 -8.67 -3.16
CA ASN A 71 -11.18 -8.97 -3.17
C ASN A 71 -11.87 -8.45 -1.89
N ILE A 72 -11.53 -7.22 -1.50
CA ILE A 72 -12.12 -6.52 -0.36
C ILE A 72 -13.42 -5.88 -0.86
N PRO A 73 -14.59 -6.16 -0.24
CA PRO A 73 -15.83 -5.50 -0.62
C PRO A 73 -15.78 -4.01 -0.25
N ALA A 74 -16.46 -3.19 -1.04
CA ALA A 74 -16.70 -1.78 -0.69
C ALA A 74 -17.38 -1.69 0.68
N GLY A 75 -16.94 -0.73 1.50
CA GLY A 75 -17.36 -0.59 2.88
C GLY A 75 -16.28 0.06 3.73
N LYS A 76 -16.31 -0.23 5.03
CA LYS A 76 -15.37 0.35 5.98
C LYS A 76 -14.02 -0.35 5.91
N ILE A 77 -12.96 0.44 5.83
CA ILE A 77 -11.58 0.06 6.11
C ILE A 77 -11.28 0.60 7.50
N ASP A 78 -11.22 -0.27 8.51
CA ASP A 78 -11.05 0.16 9.90
C ASP A 78 -9.72 0.89 10.13
N GLN A 79 -8.64 0.38 9.52
CA GLN A 79 -7.30 0.94 9.65
C GLN A 79 -6.53 0.83 8.33
N LEU A 80 -6.01 1.96 7.86
CA LEU A 80 -5.08 2.06 6.73
C LEU A 80 -3.70 2.49 7.24
N LEU A 81 -2.68 1.66 6.98
CA LEU A 81 -1.28 1.99 7.19
C LEU A 81 -0.66 2.26 5.83
N LEU A 82 -0.13 3.47 5.62
CA LEU A 82 0.50 3.88 4.37
C LEU A 82 1.93 4.30 4.65
N ASP A 83 2.88 3.60 4.06
CA ASP A 83 4.26 4.04 3.91
C ASP A 83 4.47 4.37 2.43
N ALA A 84 4.90 5.59 2.14
CA ALA A 84 4.95 6.12 0.78
C ALA A 84 6.22 6.93 0.53
N GLU A 85 6.98 6.55 -0.50
CA GLU A 85 8.26 7.14 -0.86
C GLU A 85 8.23 7.85 -2.22
N GLY A 86 7.61 9.03 -2.27
CA GLY A 86 7.59 9.94 -3.42
C GLY A 86 6.78 9.43 -4.62
N ALA A 87 7.03 8.22 -5.11
CA ALA A 87 6.33 7.59 -6.23
C ALA A 87 4.84 7.34 -5.92
N GLU A 88 4.49 7.07 -4.65
CA GLU A 88 3.12 6.91 -4.20
C GLU A 88 2.40 8.23 -3.84
N TYR A 89 3.04 9.41 -3.97
CA TYR A 89 2.37 10.68 -3.62
C TYR A 89 1.16 10.98 -4.51
N GLU A 90 1.10 10.36 -5.69
CA GLU A 90 -0.08 10.37 -6.55
C GLU A 90 -1.32 9.71 -5.89
N LEU A 91 -1.16 8.99 -4.78
CA LEU A 91 -2.27 8.46 -3.97
C LEU A 91 -2.97 9.52 -3.13
N VAL A 92 -2.35 10.66 -2.84
CA VAL A 92 -2.95 11.68 -1.95
C VAL A 92 -4.36 12.10 -2.40
N PRO A 93 -4.64 12.33 -3.71
CA PRO A 93 -5.99 12.62 -4.18
C PRO A 93 -7.02 11.50 -3.98
N TYR A 94 -6.61 10.24 -3.82
CA TYR A 94 -7.54 9.13 -3.55
C TYR A 94 -8.29 9.33 -2.24
N PHE A 95 -7.63 9.91 -1.24
CA PHE A 95 -8.13 10.10 0.11
C PHE A 95 -8.87 11.43 0.32
N ALA A 96 -8.96 12.28 -0.71
CA ALA A 96 -9.73 13.52 -0.64
C ALA A 96 -11.24 13.24 -0.59
N VAL A 97 -12.01 14.17 -0.02
CA VAL A 97 -13.48 14.14 -0.06
C VAL A 97 -13.94 14.19 -1.52
N GLY A 98 -14.84 13.28 -1.90
CA GLY A 98 -15.25 13.04 -3.29
C GLY A 98 -14.17 12.41 -4.16
N GLY A 99 -13.08 11.94 -3.56
CA GLY A 99 -11.97 11.30 -4.26
C GLY A 99 -12.32 9.90 -4.80
N PRO A 100 -11.40 9.30 -5.57
CA PRO A 100 -11.57 7.95 -6.11
C PRO A 100 -11.95 6.89 -5.08
N LEU A 101 -11.40 6.94 -3.86
CA LEU A 101 -11.66 5.93 -2.83
C LEU A 101 -13.10 5.99 -2.31
N GLU A 102 -13.56 7.19 -1.95
CA GLU A 102 -14.95 7.45 -1.52
C GLU A 102 -15.94 7.13 -2.65
N THR A 103 -15.63 7.58 -3.88
CA THR A 103 -16.47 7.31 -5.07
C THR A 103 -16.61 5.81 -5.35
N ALA A 104 -15.59 5.02 -5.01
CA ALA A 104 -15.61 3.56 -5.12
C ALA A 104 -16.35 2.85 -3.97
N GLY A 105 -16.85 3.60 -2.98
CA GLY A 105 -17.62 3.08 -1.84
C GLY A 105 -16.78 2.61 -0.66
N TYR A 106 -15.50 2.99 -0.59
CA TYR A 106 -14.64 2.69 0.56
C TYR A 106 -14.57 3.89 1.51
N ASP A 107 -14.68 3.61 2.80
CA ASP A 107 -14.63 4.60 3.88
C ASP A 107 -13.54 4.21 4.89
N VAL A 108 -12.49 5.03 5.00
CA VAL A 108 -11.33 4.77 5.87
C VAL A 108 -11.59 5.39 7.24
N CYS A 109 -11.70 4.56 8.27
CA CYS A 109 -12.02 5.01 9.63
C CYS A 109 -10.80 5.60 10.35
N GLN A 110 -9.62 5.01 10.17
CA GLN A 110 -8.35 5.51 10.71
C GLN A 110 -7.22 5.32 9.70
N MET A 111 -6.37 6.35 9.57
CA MET A 111 -5.20 6.31 8.70
C MET A 111 -3.95 6.72 9.49
N ASN A 112 -2.89 5.92 9.38
CA ASN A 112 -1.55 6.26 9.82
C ASN A 112 -0.65 6.30 8.59
N THR A 113 0.08 7.40 8.40
CA THR A 113 0.86 7.61 7.20
C THR A 113 2.26 8.10 7.49
N GLU A 114 3.23 7.46 6.85
CA GLU A 114 4.58 7.97 6.65
C GLU A 114 4.69 8.49 5.19
N LEU A 115 5.08 9.75 5.04
CA LEU A 115 5.39 10.35 3.74
C LEU A 115 6.85 10.77 3.75
N THR A 116 7.67 10.06 2.98
CA THR A 116 9.11 10.33 2.96
C THR A 116 9.55 10.73 1.56
N MET A 117 10.30 11.82 1.48
CA MET A 117 10.98 12.21 0.25
C MET A 117 12.34 11.49 0.21
N ALA A 118 12.39 10.33 -0.44
CA ALA A 118 13.65 9.61 -0.62
C ALA A 118 14.64 10.49 -1.39
N THR A 119 15.61 11.06 -0.66
CA THR A 119 16.69 11.83 -1.26
C THR A 119 17.74 10.82 -1.68
N ILE A 120 17.91 10.65 -2.99
CA ILE A 120 18.86 9.69 -3.61
C ILE A 120 20.29 10.23 -3.49
#